data_AF-A0A060R775-F1
#
_entry.id   AF-A0A060R775-F1
#
_cell.length_a   1.000
_cell.length_b   1.000
_cell.length_c   1.000
_cell.angle_alpha   90.00
_cell.angle_beta   90.00
_cell.angle_gamma   90.00
#
_symmetry.space_group_name_H-M   'P 1'
#
loop_
_entity.id
_entity.type
_entity.pdbx_description
1 polymer ?
#
loop_
_entity_poly.entity_id
_entity_poly.type
_entity_poly.pdbx_seq_one_letter_code
_entity_poly.pdbx_strand_id
1 'polypeptide(L)'
;MNRIICLMLLLVAVSACKDQKHSQEINKPSPEQTGGDESIVVPPTIEDLTSYFGLSKEQTVAQAIALITSVTGEKKVNGKVLQIAKSEVVKQSDEEGKFTVKVEGTIDGKKFSAKEYPFEGFAVTVVEQSPPTLEDIKAYLGISGNETVAQVIALITNATDEKTVNGRVMRITKGVVTLKNERLGKLTVKIEGTIGGKPFSETYSFDGLTKKPEDHHIATRAHVKWKSEFGKNPEATTIAFDELYRLKQPAKFTVEYLSQWVGFYSSDVDGTVYHFTEEDIKKTQISDVSYDNIAKKISFVITYNGIKGATSAKERPSLSFDHNLFYKRKVSLLKEETKNFYMQGVYKNLDVFINKFARVQGDDSNEYALMYVENSKNSNVYSNSIRCKLSLAPIKDGDNILAEFDFIFEGFKPLSDLKEEWGLATSADLGEAMGKKFKKLSDGNVLEQVQKYPISIWIKLAQMYISRDKKFVMLAWDKDRMNGQEVDALIAQSARVLQTGDILLLQPIFELRTAKKEGNRLTLEVAFISANEFGLEGVVTTFTVTLH
;
A
#
# COMPACT_ATOMS: atom_id res chain seq x y z
N MET A 1 -10.03 -17.39 9.87
CA MET A 1 -11.35 -17.14 10.49
C MET A 1 -11.75 -15.70 10.17
N ASN A 2 -12.50 -15.51 9.09
CA ASN A 2 -13.02 -14.21 8.66
C ASN A 2 -14.55 -14.28 8.75
N ARG A 3 -15.19 -13.28 9.38
CA ARG A 3 -16.64 -13.06 9.25
C ARG A 3 -16.86 -11.64 8.73
N ILE A 4 -17.23 -11.60 7.45
CA ILE A 4 -17.74 -10.44 6.70
C ILE A 4 -19.26 -10.41 6.92
N ILE A 5 -19.80 -9.25 7.27
CA ILE A 5 -21.25 -9.00 7.33
C ILE A 5 -21.64 -8.23 6.06
N CYS A 6 -22.52 -8.83 5.27
CA CYS A 6 -23.19 -8.22 4.12
C CYS A 6 -24.28 -7.24 4.58
N LEU A 7 -24.31 -6.04 3.99
CA LEU A 7 -25.48 -5.16 4.03
C LEU A 7 -25.94 -4.90 2.59
N MET A 8 -27.18 -5.27 2.29
CA MET A 8 -27.80 -5.10 0.98
C MET A 8 -28.09 -3.64 0.67
N LEU A 9 -27.68 -3.21 -0.53
CA LEU A 9 -28.23 -2.08 -1.25
C LEU A 9 -29.56 -2.48 -1.90
N LEU A 10 -30.57 -1.60 -1.83
CA LEU A 10 -31.70 -1.61 -2.75
C LEU A 10 -31.88 -0.19 -3.30
N LEU A 11 -31.55 -0.06 -4.59
CA LEU A 11 -31.78 1.10 -5.44
C LEU A 11 -33.18 1.01 -6.06
N VAL A 12 -33.93 2.10 -6.09
CA VAL A 12 -34.91 2.36 -7.16
C VAL A 12 -34.87 3.84 -7.52
N ALA A 13 -34.79 4.11 -8.84
CA ALA A 13 -34.69 5.41 -9.47
C ALA A 13 -35.95 5.73 -10.30
N VAL A 14 -36.43 6.97 -10.16
CA VAL A 14 -36.93 7.95 -11.16
C VAL A 14 -38.15 7.65 -12.07
N SER A 15 -39.21 8.47 -11.85
CA SER A 15 -40.09 9.26 -12.76
C SER A 15 -40.60 8.72 -14.11
N ALA A 16 -41.94 8.78 -14.34
CA ALA A 16 -42.62 9.62 -15.36
C ALA A 16 -44.15 9.35 -15.49
N CYS A 17 -44.87 10.34 -16.04
CA CYS A 17 -46.32 10.62 -16.00
C CYS A 17 -47.27 9.83 -16.94
N LYS A 18 -48.57 9.77 -16.57
CA LYS A 18 -49.80 10.19 -17.32
C LYS A 18 -51.06 9.55 -16.67
N ASP A 19 -51.97 10.33 -16.07
CA ASP A 19 -53.14 11.06 -16.61
C ASP A 19 -54.35 10.18 -17.00
N GLN A 20 -55.49 10.35 -16.30
CA GLN A 20 -56.77 10.69 -16.93
C GLN A 20 -57.85 11.17 -15.93
N LYS A 21 -58.53 12.25 -16.35
CA LYS A 21 -59.56 13.09 -15.68
C LYS A 21 -61.00 12.69 -16.04
N HIS A 22 -61.97 13.12 -15.21
CA HIS A 22 -63.18 13.87 -15.59
C HIS A 22 -63.77 14.53 -14.31
N SER A 23 -63.88 15.85 -14.11
CA SER A 23 -64.62 16.95 -14.80
C SER A 23 -66.15 16.82 -14.66
N GLN A 24 -66.79 17.48 -13.69
CA GLN A 24 -67.45 18.82 -13.72
C GLN A 24 -68.54 19.00 -14.78
N GLU A 25 -69.76 19.38 -14.34
CA GLU A 25 -70.49 20.50 -14.96
C GLU A 25 -71.56 21.13 -14.05
N ILE A 26 -71.75 22.44 -14.26
CA ILE A 26 -72.62 23.40 -13.59
C ILE A 26 -73.86 23.60 -14.48
N ASN A 27 -75.05 23.79 -13.90
CA ASN A 27 -76.12 24.54 -14.57
C ASN A 27 -77.09 25.22 -13.57
N LYS A 28 -77.43 26.48 -13.85
CA LYS A 28 -78.59 27.29 -13.35
C LYS A 28 -79.54 27.48 -14.56
N PRO A 29 -80.86 27.83 -14.46
CA PRO A 29 -81.53 28.68 -13.45
C PRO A 29 -82.96 28.27 -12.94
N SER A 30 -83.39 28.91 -11.83
CA SER A 30 -84.72 29.24 -11.20
C SER A 30 -86.09 28.74 -11.76
N PRO A 31 -87.24 28.80 -11.02
CA PRO A 31 -87.50 29.14 -9.59
C PRO A 31 -88.53 28.21 -8.85
N GLU A 32 -88.87 28.60 -7.60
CA GLU A 32 -90.08 28.31 -6.78
C GLU A 32 -90.06 27.26 -5.63
N GLN A 33 -89.81 27.81 -4.43
CA GLN A 33 -90.50 27.72 -3.13
C GLN A 33 -91.13 26.42 -2.58
N THR A 34 -90.60 26.01 -1.42
CA THR A 34 -91.24 25.94 -0.07
C THR A 34 -90.22 25.18 0.83
N GLY A 35 -89.80 25.52 2.05
CA GLY A 35 -90.22 26.37 3.17
C GLY A 35 -89.65 25.68 4.42
N GLY A 36 -88.94 26.38 5.32
CA GLY A 36 -88.46 25.81 6.59
C GLY A 36 -87.14 26.40 7.09
N ASP A 37 -87.19 27.10 8.21
CA ASP A 37 -86.16 27.97 8.83
C ASP A 37 -85.19 27.16 9.73
N GLU A 38 -83.90 27.10 9.38
CA GLU A 38 -82.78 26.77 10.29
C GLU A 38 -81.60 27.70 9.98
N SER A 39 -81.32 28.65 10.87
CA SER A 39 -80.17 29.55 10.71
C SER A 39 -78.84 28.79 10.89
N ILE A 40 -78.05 28.66 9.83
CA ILE A 40 -76.68 28.12 9.90
C ILE A 40 -75.80 29.07 10.72
N VAL A 41 -75.23 28.59 11.82
CA VAL A 41 -74.27 29.36 12.64
C VAL A 41 -72.89 29.27 11.98
N VAL A 42 -72.38 30.40 11.48
CA VAL A 42 -71.02 30.49 10.95
C VAL A 42 -70.03 30.69 12.11
N PRO A 43 -69.05 29.78 12.32
CA PRO A 43 -68.07 29.93 13.41
C PRO A 43 -67.16 31.15 13.20
N PRO A 44 -66.49 31.65 14.25
CA PRO A 44 -65.61 32.81 14.14
C PRO A 44 -64.45 32.55 13.18
N THR A 45 -63.93 33.61 12.55
CA THR A 45 -62.74 33.55 11.71
C THR A 45 -61.45 33.71 12.54
N ILE A 46 -60.28 33.43 11.95
CA ILE A 46 -58.97 33.69 12.58
C ILE A 46 -58.82 35.18 12.93
N GLU A 47 -59.32 36.07 12.08
CA GLU A 47 -59.30 37.53 12.33
C GLU A 47 -60.18 37.90 13.52
N ASP A 48 -61.40 37.33 13.62
CA ASP A 48 -62.28 37.51 14.77
C ASP A 48 -61.60 37.07 16.08
N LEU A 49 -60.90 35.93 16.06
CA LEU A 49 -60.17 35.42 17.22
C LEU A 49 -58.91 36.23 17.53
N THR A 50 -58.21 36.72 16.50
CA THR A 50 -57.05 37.61 16.65
C THR A 50 -57.46 38.88 17.40
N SER A 51 -58.56 39.51 16.99
CA SER A 51 -59.11 40.68 17.67
C SER A 51 -59.69 40.36 19.06
N TYR A 52 -60.35 39.21 19.23
CA TYR A 52 -60.91 38.81 20.52
C TYR A 52 -59.84 38.60 21.58
N PHE A 53 -58.77 37.86 21.25
CA PHE A 53 -57.65 37.56 22.15
C PHE A 53 -56.59 38.67 22.20
N GLY A 54 -56.62 39.65 21.30
CA GLY A 54 -55.63 40.73 21.25
C GLY A 54 -54.25 40.27 20.80
N LEU A 55 -54.20 39.35 19.82
CA LEU A 55 -52.97 38.77 19.33
C LEU A 55 -52.30 39.69 18.31
N SER A 56 -50.97 39.80 18.36
CA SER A 56 -50.19 40.54 17.38
C SER A 56 -48.92 39.78 16.99
N LYS A 57 -48.39 40.03 15.78
CA LYS A 57 -47.25 39.28 15.22
C LYS A 57 -45.92 39.64 15.90
N GLU A 58 -45.90 40.74 16.63
CA GLU A 58 -44.78 41.21 17.43
C GLU A 58 -44.61 40.42 18.75
N GLN A 59 -45.64 39.65 19.15
CA GLN A 59 -45.61 38.81 20.34
C GLN A 59 -44.91 37.47 20.05
N THR A 60 -44.25 36.90 21.06
CA THR A 60 -43.79 35.50 20.99
C THR A 60 -44.96 34.53 21.10
N VAL A 61 -44.77 33.29 20.67
CA VAL A 61 -45.78 32.22 20.81
C VAL A 61 -46.22 32.05 22.27
N ALA A 62 -45.28 32.10 23.23
CA ALA A 62 -45.59 32.04 24.65
C ALA A 62 -46.45 33.21 25.14
N GLN A 63 -46.17 34.44 24.68
CA GLN A 63 -46.97 35.63 25.02
C GLN A 63 -48.39 35.56 24.43
N ALA A 64 -48.51 35.09 23.20
CA ALA A 64 -49.80 34.88 22.53
C ALA A 64 -50.67 33.84 23.26
N ILE A 65 -50.08 32.71 23.66
CA ILE A 65 -50.78 31.65 24.41
C ILE A 65 -51.28 32.17 25.77
N ALA A 66 -50.48 32.97 26.49
CA ALA A 66 -50.89 33.56 27.75
C ALA A 66 -52.15 34.45 27.60
N LEU A 67 -52.25 35.20 26.50
CA LEU A 67 -53.45 35.99 26.17
C LEU A 67 -54.66 35.11 25.88
N ILE A 68 -54.48 34.03 25.11
CA ILE A 68 -55.56 33.07 24.79
C ILE A 68 -56.16 32.42 26.04
N THR A 69 -55.33 32.17 27.06
CA THR A 69 -55.78 31.57 28.33
C THR A 69 -56.37 32.56 29.32
N SER A 70 -56.07 33.86 29.20
CA SER A 70 -56.48 34.89 30.18
C SER A 70 -57.70 35.69 29.75
N VAL A 71 -57.95 35.83 28.45
CA VAL A 71 -59.10 36.58 27.92
C VAL A 71 -60.38 35.76 28.05
N THR A 72 -61.33 36.28 28.83
CA THR A 72 -62.67 35.70 29.03
C THR A 72 -63.76 36.78 28.89
N GLY A 73 -65.02 36.36 28.82
CA GLY A 73 -66.18 37.26 28.76
C GLY A 73 -66.66 37.60 27.34
N GLU A 74 -67.81 38.26 27.25
CA GLU A 74 -68.40 38.66 25.97
C GLU A 74 -67.70 39.91 25.40
N LYS A 75 -67.35 39.88 24.12
CA LYS A 75 -66.73 41.00 23.41
C LYS A 75 -67.39 41.23 22.06
N LYS A 76 -67.55 42.51 21.70
CA LYS A 76 -67.91 42.90 20.35
C LYS A 76 -66.66 43.06 19.49
N VAL A 77 -66.46 42.17 18.52
CA VAL A 77 -65.31 42.18 17.60
C VAL A 77 -65.80 42.04 16.16
N ASN A 78 -65.24 42.82 15.23
CA ASN A 78 -65.57 42.79 13.81
C ASN A 78 -67.09 42.81 13.50
N GLY A 79 -67.85 43.57 14.30
CA GLY A 79 -69.31 43.70 14.15
C GLY A 79 -70.15 42.59 14.78
N LYS A 80 -69.54 41.56 15.37
CA LYS A 80 -70.19 40.38 15.97
C LYS A 80 -69.95 40.35 17.49
N VAL A 81 -70.86 39.77 18.25
CA VAL A 81 -70.74 39.56 19.70
C VAL A 81 -70.24 38.14 19.95
N LEU A 82 -68.98 38.00 20.38
CA LEU A 82 -68.33 36.71 20.63
C LEU A 82 -68.15 36.49 22.14
N GLN A 83 -68.43 35.28 22.59
CA GLN A 83 -68.05 34.82 23.93
C GLN A 83 -67.40 33.44 23.81
N ILE A 84 -66.12 33.35 24.16
CA ILE A 84 -65.40 32.08 24.15
C ILE A 84 -65.62 31.37 25.49
N ALA A 85 -66.20 30.18 25.44
CA ALA A 85 -66.45 29.34 26.61
C ALA A 85 -65.23 28.48 26.96
N LYS A 86 -64.49 28.01 25.95
CA LYS A 86 -63.26 27.24 26.13
C LYS A 86 -62.28 27.47 24.98
N SER A 87 -61.01 27.65 25.32
CA SER A 87 -59.86 27.68 24.41
C SER A 87 -58.78 26.71 24.89
N GLU A 88 -58.16 25.99 23.97
CA GLU A 88 -57.11 25.01 24.26
C GLU A 88 -56.05 25.03 23.16
N VAL A 89 -54.77 25.15 23.52
CA VAL A 89 -53.67 25.07 22.55
C VAL A 89 -53.38 23.60 22.26
N VAL A 90 -53.52 23.20 21.00
CA VAL A 90 -53.40 21.79 20.58
C VAL A 90 -52.09 21.50 19.84
N LYS A 91 -51.40 22.53 19.33
CA LYS A 91 -50.06 22.45 18.70
C LYS A 91 -49.28 23.75 18.94
N GLN A 92 -47.97 23.65 19.13
CA GLN A 92 -47.07 24.79 19.36
C GLN A 92 -45.68 24.52 18.74
N SER A 93 -45.08 25.54 18.12
CA SER A 93 -43.67 25.58 17.69
C SER A 93 -43.11 26.98 17.89
N ASP A 94 -42.26 27.15 18.91
CA ASP A 94 -41.65 28.43 19.26
C ASP A 94 -40.57 28.86 18.24
N GLU A 95 -39.89 27.89 17.62
CA GLU A 95 -38.84 28.11 16.62
C GLU A 95 -39.41 28.55 15.26
N GLU A 96 -40.64 28.13 14.94
CA GLU A 96 -41.34 28.54 13.70
C GLU A 96 -42.30 29.71 13.90
N GLY A 97 -42.56 30.14 15.14
CA GLY A 97 -43.52 31.20 15.43
C GLY A 97 -44.97 30.78 15.16
N LYS A 98 -45.33 29.53 15.43
CA LYS A 98 -46.64 28.94 15.08
C LYS A 98 -47.32 28.24 16.27
N PHE A 99 -48.64 28.26 16.29
CA PHE A 99 -49.45 27.45 17.20
C PHE A 99 -50.86 27.21 16.63
N THR A 100 -51.62 26.29 17.21
CA THR A 100 -53.01 26.02 16.85
C THR A 100 -53.86 25.99 18.10
N VAL A 101 -54.98 26.72 18.08
CA VAL A 101 -55.92 26.78 19.21
C VAL A 101 -57.24 26.18 18.79
N LYS A 102 -57.78 25.30 19.63
CA LYS A 102 -59.14 24.80 19.54
C LYS A 102 -60.06 25.65 20.40
N VAL A 103 -61.13 26.18 19.80
CA VAL A 103 -62.02 27.17 20.44
C VAL A 103 -63.48 26.77 20.28
N GLU A 104 -64.28 26.90 21.34
CA GLU A 104 -65.76 26.79 21.34
C GLU A 104 -66.41 27.93 22.14
N GLY A 105 -67.63 28.31 21.76
CA GLY A 105 -68.31 29.47 22.35
C GLY A 105 -69.63 29.85 21.68
N THR A 106 -70.03 31.10 21.85
CA THR A 106 -71.19 31.70 21.18
C THR A 106 -70.78 32.86 20.27
N ILE A 107 -71.54 33.05 19.19
CA ILE A 107 -71.45 34.17 18.28
C ILE A 107 -72.85 34.72 18.03
N ASP A 108 -73.07 36.00 18.33
CA ASP A 108 -74.38 36.67 18.31
C ASP A 108 -75.48 35.85 19.02
N GLY A 109 -75.12 35.28 20.18
CA GLY A 109 -76.01 34.47 21.02
C GLY A 109 -76.19 33.01 20.58
N LYS A 110 -75.63 32.58 19.44
CA LYS A 110 -75.74 31.19 18.94
C LYS A 110 -74.47 30.40 19.20
N LYS A 111 -74.59 29.16 19.72
CA LYS A 111 -73.44 28.29 20.03
C LYS A 111 -72.79 27.74 18.76
N PHE A 112 -71.46 27.69 18.74
CA PHE A 112 -70.69 26.97 17.73
C PHE A 112 -69.82 25.88 18.38
N SER A 113 -69.66 24.76 17.68
CA SER A 113 -68.86 23.61 18.15
C SER A 113 -67.36 23.87 18.07
N ALA A 114 -66.57 23.16 18.90
CA ALA A 114 -65.12 23.29 18.96
C ALA A 114 -64.44 23.13 17.59
N LYS A 115 -63.67 24.14 17.18
CA LYS A 115 -62.93 24.17 15.91
C LYS A 115 -61.48 24.62 16.13
N GLU A 116 -60.56 24.08 15.34
CA GLU A 116 -59.13 24.39 15.38
C GLU A 116 -58.77 25.55 14.44
N TYR A 117 -57.92 26.45 14.93
CA TYR A 117 -57.49 27.66 14.25
C TYR A 117 -55.95 27.74 14.28
N PRO A 118 -55.27 27.62 13.13
CA PRO A 118 -53.83 27.79 13.06
C PRO A 118 -53.45 29.28 13.08
N PHE A 119 -52.46 29.62 13.89
CA PHE A 119 -51.89 30.95 14.04
C PHE A 119 -50.40 30.88 13.70
N GLU A 120 -49.95 31.69 12.74
CA GLU A 120 -48.57 31.66 12.23
C GLU A 120 -47.94 33.05 12.16
N GLY A 121 -46.62 33.14 12.16
CA GLY A 121 -45.88 34.40 11.97
C GLY A 121 -45.68 35.23 13.24
N PHE A 122 -45.69 34.60 14.42
CA PHE A 122 -45.34 35.23 15.69
C PHE A 122 -43.82 35.35 15.86
N ALA A 123 -43.37 36.28 16.70
CA ALA A 123 -41.95 36.57 16.90
C ALA A 123 -41.19 35.35 17.47
N VAL A 124 -40.07 35.01 16.84
CA VAL A 124 -39.16 33.92 17.28
C VAL A 124 -38.00 34.52 18.06
N THR A 125 -37.73 33.98 19.25
CA THR A 125 -36.59 34.42 20.08
C THR A 125 -35.28 33.87 19.51
N VAL A 126 -34.42 34.72 18.94
CA VAL A 126 -33.10 34.31 18.44
C VAL A 126 -32.16 34.14 19.63
N VAL A 127 -31.78 32.90 19.96
CA VAL A 127 -30.65 32.66 20.85
C VAL A 127 -29.36 33.04 20.09
N GLU A 128 -28.66 34.08 20.55
CA GLU A 128 -27.33 34.42 20.04
C GLU A 128 -26.39 33.23 20.29
N GLN A 129 -25.84 32.65 19.22
CA GLN A 129 -24.80 31.63 19.35
C GLN A 129 -23.46 32.35 19.41
N SER A 130 -22.66 32.05 20.43
CA SER A 130 -21.33 32.62 20.59
C SER A 130 -20.39 32.19 19.45
N PRO A 131 -19.46 33.08 19.03
CA PRO A 131 -18.43 32.73 18.05
C PRO A 131 -17.55 31.56 18.55
N PRO A 132 -16.79 30.90 17.66
CA PRO A 132 -15.89 29.84 18.08
C PRO A 132 -14.80 30.39 19.01
N THR A 133 -14.43 29.61 20.01
CA THR A 133 -13.27 29.88 20.88
C THR A 133 -11.96 29.51 20.18
N LEU A 134 -10.80 29.94 20.74
CA LEU A 134 -9.49 29.52 20.23
C LEU A 134 -9.33 27.98 20.24
N GLU A 135 -9.85 27.31 21.26
CA GLU A 135 -9.79 25.84 21.35
C GLU A 135 -10.68 25.18 20.29
N ASP A 136 -11.85 25.77 19.96
CA ASP A 136 -12.65 25.31 18.81
C ASP A 136 -11.84 25.41 17.50
N ILE A 137 -11.12 26.52 17.29
CA ILE A 137 -10.28 26.74 16.10
C ILE A 137 -9.13 25.72 16.06
N LYS A 138 -8.42 25.50 17.18
CA LYS A 138 -7.33 24.51 17.24
C LYS A 138 -7.84 23.09 16.97
N ALA A 139 -8.98 22.72 17.55
CA ALA A 139 -9.61 21.42 17.32
C ALA A 139 -10.02 21.25 15.86
N TYR A 140 -10.61 22.27 15.24
CA TYR A 140 -10.96 22.28 13.83
C TYR A 140 -9.74 22.05 12.91
N LEU A 141 -8.62 22.71 13.24
CA LEU A 141 -7.38 22.67 12.46
C LEU A 141 -6.48 21.46 12.80
N GLY A 142 -6.74 20.76 13.90
CA GLY A 142 -5.90 19.67 14.40
C GLY A 142 -4.56 20.14 14.98
N ILE A 143 -4.52 21.34 15.58
CA ILE A 143 -3.30 21.92 16.18
C ILE A 143 -3.08 21.32 17.56
N SER A 144 -1.88 20.79 17.80
CA SER A 144 -1.49 20.03 18.99
C SER A 144 -0.48 20.74 19.91
N GLY A 145 0.06 21.89 19.47
CA GLY A 145 0.97 22.75 20.24
C GLY A 145 2.44 22.67 19.83
N ASN A 146 2.80 21.78 18.89
CA ASN A 146 4.18 21.61 18.39
C ASN A 146 4.37 22.17 16.98
N GLU A 147 3.38 22.92 16.49
CA GLU A 147 3.40 23.50 15.16
C GLU A 147 4.17 24.83 15.18
N THR A 148 4.91 25.09 14.11
CA THR A 148 5.51 26.39 13.82
C THR A 148 4.45 27.38 13.35
N VAL A 149 4.77 28.67 13.40
CA VAL A 149 3.92 29.74 12.83
C VAL A 149 3.55 29.46 11.37
N ALA A 150 4.49 28.99 10.55
CA ALA A 150 4.24 28.69 9.15
C ALA A 150 3.28 27.49 8.96
N GLN A 151 3.41 26.45 9.79
CA GLN A 151 2.51 25.29 9.75
C GLN A 151 1.08 25.69 10.11
N VAL A 152 0.88 26.52 11.14
CA VAL A 152 -0.45 27.01 11.51
C VAL A 152 -1.06 27.87 10.40
N ILE A 153 -0.28 28.74 9.76
CA ILE A 153 -0.75 29.53 8.61
C ILE A 153 -1.19 28.62 7.47
N ALA A 154 -0.42 27.56 7.16
CA ALA A 154 -0.77 26.60 6.11
C ALA A 154 -2.06 25.82 6.44
N LEU A 155 -2.24 25.39 7.70
CA LEU A 155 -3.47 24.73 8.16
C LEU A 155 -4.70 25.64 7.99
N ILE A 156 -4.59 26.92 8.34
CA ILE A 156 -5.67 27.90 8.17
C ILE A 156 -5.97 28.14 6.70
N THR A 157 -4.94 28.26 5.87
CA THR A 157 -5.08 28.55 4.43
C THR A 157 -5.71 27.37 3.67
N ASN A 158 -5.37 26.15 4.06
CA ASN A 158 -5.84 24.92 3.40
C ASN A 158 -7.16 24.39 3.99
N ALA A 159 -7.63 24.98 5.09
CA ALA A 159 -8.91 24.63 5.69
C ALA A 159 -10.08 25.03 4.79
N THR A 160 -10.69 24.06 4.12
CA THR A 160 -11.82 24.28 3.20
C THR A 160 -13.05 23.44 3.52
N ASP A 161 -12.88 22.35 4.27
CA ASP A 161 -13.92 21.36 4.58
C ASP A 161 -14.79 21.74 5.78
N GLU A 162 -16.04 21.30 5.78
CA GLU A 162 -16.92 21.39 6.95
C GLU A 162 -16.57 20.32 7.99
N LYS A 163 -16.47 20.71 9.26
CA LYS A 163 -16.18 19.79 10.38
C LYS A 163 -17.09 20.06 11.56
N THR A 164 -17.47 19.01 12.27
CA THR A 164 -18.18 19.14 13.54
C THR A 164 -17.18 19.33 14.68
N VAL A 165 -17.26 20.45 15.38
CA VAL A 165 -16.44 20.78 16.56
C VAL A 165 -17.36 21.12 17.72
N ASN A 166 -17.20 20.43 18.85
CA ASN A 166 -18.05 20.61 20.03
C ASN A 166 -19.55 20.58 19.71
N GLY A 167 -19.97 19.64 18.86
CA GLY A 167 -21.36 19.45 18.44
C GLY A 167 -21.91 20.47 17.44
N ARG A 168 -21.10 21.45 17.00
CA ARG A 168 -21.47 22.49 16.02
C ARG A 168 -20.74 22.27 14.71
N VAL A 169 -21.46 22.32 13.60
CA VAL A 169 -20.84 22.31 12.25
C VAL A 169 -20.12 23.63 12.03
N MET A 170 -18.86 23.57 11.66
CA MET A 170 -17.98 24.70 11.48
C MET A 170 -17.30 24.64 10.11
N ARG A 171 -17.08 25.82 9.51
CA ARG A 171 -16.28 25.98 8.30
C ARG A 171 -15.46 27.26 8.38
N ILE A 172 -14.17 27.17 8.10
CA ILE A 172 -13.33 28.35 7.88
C ILE A 172 -13.37 28.69 6.39
N THR A 173 -13.63 29.96 6.06
CA THR A 173 -13.66 30.44 4.67
C THR A 173 -12.47 31.35 4.36
N LYS A 174 -11.89 32.00 5.38
CA LYS A 174 -10.77 32.92 5.19
C LYS A 174 -9.95 33.06 6.46
N GLY A 175 -8.63 33.16 6.31
CA GLY A 175 -7.71 33.59 7.36
C GLY A 175 -6.80 34.70 6.87
N VAL A 176 -6.68 35.78 7.64
CA VAL A 176 -5.79 36.91 7.35
C VAL A 176 -4.82 37.08 8.52
N VAL A 177 -3.54 36.87 8.27
CA VAL A 177 -2.48 37.08 9.27
C VAL A 177 -2.37 38.56 9.57
N THR A 178 -2.55 38.93 10.84
CA THR A 178 -2.41 40.32 11.32
C THR A 178 -1.11 40.54 12.06
N LEU A 179 -0.54 39.50 12.68
CA LEU A 179 0.78 39.52 13.31
C LEU A 179 1.50 38.20 13.08
N LYS A 180 2.75 38.25 12.60
CA LYS A 180 3.62 37.09 12.40
C LYS A 180 4.93 37.30 13.15
N ASN A 181 5.21 36.51 14.19
CA ASN A 181 6.50 36.51 14.87
C ASN A 181 7.00 35.08 15.11
N GLU A 182 7.78 34.58 14.15
CA GLU A 182 8.34 33.23 14.18
C GLU A 182 9.37 33.03 15.31
N ARG A 183 10.07 34.09 15.72
CA ARG A 183 11.09 34.03 16.79
C ARG A 183 10.47 33.83 18.16
N LEU A 184 9.32 34.46 18.39
CA LEU A 184 8.58 34.32 19.63
C LEU A 184 7.56 33.17 19.60
N GLY A 185 7.38 32.52 18.45
CA GLY A 185 6.34 31.50 18.30
C GLY A 185 4.93 32.08 18.47
N LYS A 186 4.71 33.28 17.93
CA LYS A 186 3.46 34.03 18.07
C LYS A 186 2.85 34.33 16.70
N LEU A 187 1.55 34.10 16.60
CA LEU A 187 0.76 34.33 15.40
C LEU A 187 -0.61 34.91 15.80
N THR A 188 -1.03 36.00 15.18
CA THR A 188 -2.40 36.50 15.28
C THR A 188 -3.04 36.48 13.91
N VAL A 189 -4.23 35.89 13.81
CA VAL A 189 -4.98 35.73 12.56
C VAL A 189 -6.42 36.15 12.78
N LYS A 190 -6.94 36.96 11.85
CA LYS A 190 -8.38 37.18 11.71
C LYS A 190 -8.97 36.04 10.88
N ILE A 191 -9.89 35.28 11.45
CA ILE A 191 -10.52 34.12 10.83
C ILE A 191 -12.00 34.42 10.60
N GLU A 192 -12.45 34.19 9.36
CA GLU A 192 -13.84 34.33 8.93
C GLU A 192 -14.37 32.94 8.53
N GLY A 193 -15.64 32.68 8.83
CA GLY A 193 -16.24 31.37 8.61
C GLY A 193 -17.69 31.28 9.04
N THR A 194 -18.19 30.05 9.17
CA THR A 194 -19.51 29.76 9.74
C THR A 194 -19.40 28.78 10.89
N ILE A 195 -20.26 28.92 11.91
CA ILE A 195 -20.43 27.94 13.00
C ILE A 195 -21.92 27.83 13.34
N GLY A 196 -22.45 26.60 13.40
CA GLY A 196 -23.88 26.36 13.62
C GLY A 196 -24.79 27.04 12.57
N GLY A 197 -24.28 27.23 11.35
CA GLY A 197 -24.98 27.92 10.26
C GLY A 197 -24.91 29.46 10.30
N LYS A 198 -24.30 30.08 11.31
CA LYS A 198 -24.14 31.54 11.41
C LYS A 198 -22.71 31.98 11.04
N PRO A 199 -22.54 33.11 10.34
CA PRO A 199 -21.21 33.63 10.02
C PRO A 199 -20.52 34.19 11.28
N PHE A 200 -19.19 34.06 11.34
CA PHE A 200 -18.34 34.69 12.34
C PHE A 200 -17.11 35.32 11.69
N SER A 201 -16.51 36.30 12.37
CA SER A 201 -15.30 36.98 11.92
C SER A 201 -14.54 37.47 13.15
N GLU A 202 -13.61 36.66 13.65
CA GLU A 202 -12.94 36.90 14.94
C GLU A 202 -11.41 36.88 14.81
N THR A 203 -10.73 37.50 15.77
CA THR A 203 -9.27 37.51 15.84
C THR A 203 -8.78 36.53 16.89
N TYR A 204 -7.86 35.65 16.49
CA TYR A 204 -7.31 34.61 17.33
C TYR A 204 -5.80 34.76 17.45
N SER A 205 -5.28 34.68 18.67
CA SER A 205 -3.85 34.69 18.97
C SER A 205 -3.38 33.30 19.36
N PHE A 206 -2.44 32.77 18.60
CA PHE A 206 -1.74 31.53 18.86
C PHE A 206 -0.39 31.87 19.47
N ASP A 207 -0.24 31.57 20.75
CA ASP A 207 1.01 31.67 21.50
C ASP A 207 1.59 30.27 21.76
N GLY A 208 2.88 30.20 22.08
CA GLY A 208 3.56 28.95 22.45
C GLY A 208 3.87 28.03 21.27
N LEU A 209 3.77 28.53 20.03
CA LEU A 209 4.16 27.80 18.84
C LEU A 209 5.67 27.55 18.81
N THR A 210 6.12 26.57 18.04
CA THR A 210 7.54 26.27 17.90
C THR A 210 8.29 27.48 17.35
N LYS A 211 9.28 27.93 18.13
CA LYS A 211 10.11 29.09 17.81
C LYS A 211 11.11 28.76 16.71
N LYS A 212 11.32 29.72 15.83
CA LYS A 212 12.37 29.65 14.81
C LYS A 212 13.74 30.00 15.42
N PRO A 213 14.74 29.11 15.33
CA PRO A 213 16.09 29.38 15.83
C PRO A 213 16.81 30.52 15.09
N GLU A 214 17.85 31.08 15.71
CA GLU A 214 18.78 32.03 15.06
C GLU A 214 19.37 31.46 13.77
N ASP A 215 19.58 32.31 12.76
CA ASP A 215 20.09 31.86 11.47
C ASP A 215 21.41 31.11 11.63
N HIS A 216 22.24 31.55 12.59
CA HIS A 216 23.44 30.85 13.02
C HIS A 216 23.14 29.43 13.55
N HIS A 217 22.13 29.25 14.40
CA HIS A 217 21.71 27.94 14.89
C HIS A 217 21.07 27.09 13.79
N ILE A 218 20.24 27.68 12.92
CA ILE A 218 19.69 26.99 11.75
C ILE A 218 20.82 26.38 10.92
N ALA A 219 21.87 27.15 10.62
CA ALA A 219 23.02 26.67 9.85
C ALA A 219 23.87 25.63 10.61
N THR A 220 24.29 25.94 11.84
CA THR A 220 25.30 25.14 12.57
C THR A 220 24.73 23.89 13.24
N ARG A 221 23.43 23.87 13.54
CA ARG A 221 22.73 22.74 14.18
C ARG A 221 21.77 22.03 13.21
N ALA A 222 21.93 22.29 11.91
CA ALA A 222 21.17 21.64 10.86
C ALA A 222 21.39 20.12 10.90
N HIS A 223 20.32 19.36 10.76
CA HIS A 223 20.36 17.92 10.59
C HIS A 223 19.23 17.48 9.67
N VAL A 224 19.36 16.26 9.15
CA VAL A 224 18.44 15.72 8.16
C VAL A 224 17.99 14.34 8.54
N LYS A 225 16.77 13.98 8.13
CA LYS A 225 16.23 12.64 8.28
C LYS A 225 15.46 12.28 7.02
N TRP A 226 15.48 11.00 6.65
CA TRP A 226 14.50 10.48 5.70
C TRP A 226 13.10 10.79 6.21
N LYS A 227 12.21 11.23 5.32
CA LYS A 227 10.79 11.29 5.64
C LYS A 227 10.29 9.90 6.02
N SER A 228 9.23 9.84 6.83
CA SER A 228 8.80 8.60 7.47
C SER A 228 8.45 7.49 6.48
N GLU A 229 7.92 7.84 5.31
CA GLU A 229 7.59 6.93 4.22
C GLU A 229 8.83 6.26 3.58
N PHE A 230 10.01 6.89 3.67
CA PHE A 230 11.26 6.38 3.09
C PHE A 230 12.21 5.79 4.14
N GLY A 231 12.07 6.15 5.42
CA GLY A 231 13.04 5.82 6.46
C GLY A 231 13.31 4.33 6.67
N LYS A 232 12.39 3.43 6.30
CA LYS A 232 12.58 1.98 6.38
C LYS A 232 13.35 1.38 5.19
N ASN A 233 13.32 2.04 4.04
CA ASN A 233 13.93 1.53 2.81
C ASN A 233 14.34 2.72 1.92
N PRO A 234 15.32 3.54 2.35
CA PRO A 234 15.73 4.73 1.61
C PRO A 234 16.34 4.38 0.25
N GLU A 235 16.92 3.20 0.11
CA GLU A 235 17.45 2.67 -1.15
C GLU A 235 16.33 2.34 -2.15
N ALA A 236 15.07 2.36 -1.71
CA ALA A 236 13.89 2.28 -2.55
C ALA A 236 13.68 3.51 -3.44
N THR A 237 14.19 4.66 -2.99
CA THR A 237 13.91 5.97 -3.58
C THR A 237 14.51 6.12 -4.98
N THR A 238 14.00 7.10 -5.73
CA THR A 238 14.50 7.50 -7.05
C THR A 238 15.59 8.56 -6.98
N ILE A 239 16.27 8.66 -5.82
CA ILE A 239 17.42 9.54 -5.67
C ILE A 239 18.51 9.12 -6.66
N ALA A 240 19.19 10.10 -7.27
CA ALA A 240 20.22 9.91 -8.29
C ALA A 240 21.55 9.41 -7.65
N PHE A 241 21.48 8.36 -6.84
CA PHE A 241 22.62 7.84 -6.09
C PHE A 241 23.74 7.33 -7.01
N ASP A 242 23.39 6.70 -8.13
CA ASP A 242 24.39 6.23 -9.09
C ASP A 242 25.20 7.38 -9.70
N GLU A 243 24.56 8.52 -10.00
CA GLU A 243 25.25 9.73 -10.47
C GLU A 243 26.23 10.25 -9.43
N LEU A 244 25.83 10.27 -8.15
CA LEU A 244 26.71 10.66 -7.04
C LEU A 244 27.88 9.68 -6.87
N TYR A 245 27.56 8.39 -6.77
CA TYR A 245 28.50 7.39 -6.30
C TYR A 245 29.43 6.87 -7.41
N ARG A 246 28.88 6.47 -8.55
CA ARG A 246 29.65 5.92 -9.67
C ARG A 246 30.20 7.03 -10.56
N LEU A 247 29.34 7.95 -10.98
CA LEU A 247 29.73 9.01 -11.94
C LEU A 247 30.43 10.20 -11.27
N LYS A 248 30.43 10.27 -9.93
CA LYS A 248 31.02 11.38 -9.15
C LYS A 248 30.42 12.75 -9.52
N GLN A 249 29.12 12.78 -9.83
CA GLN A 249 28.37 13.98 -10.24
C GLN A 249 27.35 14.38 -9.17
N PRO A 250 27.74 15.21 -8.18
CA PRO A 250 26.85 15.59 -7.09
C PRO A 250 25.87 16.73 -7.43
N ALA A 251 25.95 17.33 -8.62
CA ALA A 251 25.26 18.58 -8.95
C ALA A 251 23.73 18.55 -8.75
N LYS A 252 23.09 17.38 -8.89
CA LYS A 252 21.64 17.22 -8.67
C LYS A 252 21.23 17.28 -7.19
N PHE A 253 22.14 17.08 -6.25
CA PHE A 253 21.85 17.00 -4.82
C PHE A 253 21.67 18.39 -4.20
N THR A 254 20.72 19.17 -4.73
CA THR A 254 20.29 20.45 -4.16
C THR A 254 19.30 20.24 -3.00
N VAL A 255 19.02 21.30 -2.25
CA VAL A 255 18.04 21.24 -1.15
C VAL A 255 16.63 20.94 -1.68
N GLU A 256 16.25 21.52 -2.82
CA GLU A 256 14.94 21.30 -3.46
C GLU A 256 14.81 19.86 -3.94
N TYR A 257 15.86 19.33 -4.56
CA TYR A 257 15.88 17.95 -5.00
C TYR A 257 15.71 16.99 -3.82
N LEU A 258 16.55 17.12 -2.78
CA LEU A 258 16.51 16.24 -1.61
C LEU A 258 15.23 16.37 -0.79
N SER A 259 14.61 17.55 -0.77
CA SER A 259 13.37 17.83 -0.04
C SER A 259 12.18 16.97 -0.49
N GLN A 260 12.28 16.26 -1.62
CA GLN A 260 11.31 15.24 -2.03
C GLN A 260 11.30 14.06 -1.05
N TRP A 261 12.46 13.62 -0.55
CA TRP A 261 12.61 12.43 0.29
C TRP A 261 13.09 12.71 1.71
N VAL A 262 13.63 13.90 1.96
CA VAL A 262 14.37 14.26 3.16
C VAL A 262 13.68 15.42 3.88
N GLY A 263 13.51 15.29 5.19
CA GLY A 263 13.15 16.40 6.07
C GLY A 263 14.40 17.12 6.56
N PHE A 264 14.33 18.45 6.57
CA PHE A 264 15.40 19.33 7.05
C PHE A 264 15.00 19.93 8.39
N TYR A 265 15.90 19.85 9.36
CA TYR A 265 15.65 20.24 10.73
C TYR A 265 16.83 21.02 11.27
N SER A 266 16.58 21.81 12.31
CA SER A 266 17.62 22.35 13.18
C SER A 266 17.10 22.39 14.62
N SER A 267 17.84 23.04 15.51
CA SER A 267 17.42 23.27 16.88
C SER A 267 18.00 24.59 17.40
N ASP A 268 17.34 25.16 18.40
CA ASP A 268 17.95 26.23 19.19
C ASP A 268 18.87 25.64 20.29
N VAL A 269 19.47 26.50 21.12
CA VAL A 269 20.38 26.11 22.21
C VAL A 269 19.75 25.15 23.21
N ASP A 270 18.44 25.25 23.42
CA ASP A 270 17.64 24.41 24.31
C ASP A 270 17.35 23.01 23.75
N GLY A 271 17.71 22.76 22.48
CA GLY A 271 17.48 21.49 21.80
C GLY A 271 16.07 21.34 21.22
N THR A 272 15.22 22.37 21.29
CA THR A 272 13.89 22.33 20.67
C THR A 272 14.04 22.14 19.16
N VAL A 273 13.45 21.07 18.63
CA VAL A 273 13.55 20.73 17.21
C VAL A 273 12.69 21.67 16.38
N TYR A 274 13.30 22.26 15.36
CA TYR A 274 12.64 23.12 14.37
C TYR A 274 12.70 22.43 13.00
N HIS A 275 11.55 22.31 12.33
CA HIS A 275 11.48 21.82 10.96
C HIS A 275 11.54 23.00 9.98
N PHE A 276 12.31 22.85 8.91
CA PHE A 276 12.48 23.90 7.91
C PHE A 276 11.14 24.16 7.19
N THR A 277 10.84 25.43 6.99
CA THR A 277 9.71 25.89 6.19
C THR A 277 10.12 26.05 4.73
N GLU A 278 9.16 26.26 3.82
CA GLU A 278 9.47 26.55 2.41
C GLU A 278 10.32 27.82 2.24
N GLU A 279 10.13 28.83 3.10
CA GLU A 279 10.97 30.03 3.13
C GLU A 279 12.43 29.70 3.53
N ASP A 280 12.62 28.72 4.41
CA ASP A 280 13.96 28.28 4.83
C ASP A 280 14.65 27.47 3.76
N ILE A 281 13.91 26.59 3.07
CA ILE A 281 14.43 25.83 1.93
C ILE A 281 14.99 26.78 0.86
N LYS A 282 14.27 27.86 0.53
CA LYS A 282 14.75 28.89 -0.42
C LYS A 282 16.02 29.63 0.01
N LYS A 283 16.31 29.66 1.32
CA LYS A 283 17.53 30.28 1.89
C LYS A 283 18.65 29.27 2.10
N THR A 284 18.41 28.00 1.79
CA THR A 284 19.32 26.90 2.06
C THR A 284 20.06 26.50 0.78
N GLN A 285 21.35 26.21 0.91
CA GLN A 285 22.17 25.66 -0.15
C GLN A 285 22.90 24.41 0.35
N ILE A 286 23.09 23.46 -0.55
CA ILE A 286 23.83 22.22 -0.28
C ILE A 286 25.12 22.21 -1.10
N SER A 287 26.21 21.81 -0.45
CA SER A 287 27.55 21.69 -1.05
C SER A 287 28.32 20.51 -0.45
N ASP A 288 29.51 20.19 -0.99
CA ASP A 288 30.38 19.09 -0.50
C ASP A 288 29.65 17.74 -0.33
N VAL A 289 28.76 17.44 -1.28
CA VAL A 289 28.00 16.17 -1.28
C VAL A 289 28.96 15.02 -1.57
N SER A 290 28.94 14.02 -0.71
CA SER A 290 29.82 12.86 -0.76
C SER A 290 29.12 11.63 -0.19
N TYR A 291 29.62 10.45 -0.56
CA TYR A 291 29.20 9.19 0.01
C TYR A 291 30.37 8.53 0.74
N ASP A 292 30.15 8.15 1.99
CA ASP A 292 31.06 7.33 2.78
C ASP A 292 30.64 5.87 2.67
N ASN A 293 31.49 5.06 2.04
CA ASN A 293 31.23 3.64 1.82
C ASN A 293 31.26 2.82 3.12
N ILE A 294 32.11 3.19 4.07
CA ILE A 294 32.30 2.47 5.33
C ILE A 294 31.15 2.82 6.28
N ALA A 295 30.85 4.11 6.43
CA ALA A 295 29.75 4.57 7.28
C ALA A 295 28.37 4.37 6.64
N LYS A 296 28.32 4.04 5.34
CA LYS A 296 27.11 3.92 4.52
C LYS A 296 26.23 5.17 4.62
N LYS A 297 26.84 6.33 4.34
CA LYS A 297 26.18 7.63 4.53
C LYS A 297 26.38 8.55 3.35
N ILE A 298 25.29 9.20 2.92
CA ILE A 298 25.35 10.39 2.08
C ILE A 298 25.50 11.59 3.02
N SER A 299 26.52 12.41 2.82
CA SER A 299 26.82 13.56 3.66
C SER A 299 27.05 14.80 2.83
N PHE A 300 26.70 15.96 3.39
CA PHE A 300 26.81 17.24 2.71
C PHE A 300 26.86 18.39 3.71
N VAL A 301 27.29 19.56 3.23
CA VAL A 301 27.32 20.80 4.01
C VAL A 301 26.08 21.62 3.67
N ILE A 302 25.39 22.08 4.71
CA ILE A 302 24.28 23.03 4.62
C ILE A 302 24.82 24.44 4.85
N THR A 303 24.49 25.36 3.94
CA THR A 303 24.66 26.81 4.13
C THR A 303 23.27 27.42 4.18
N TYR A 304 22.96 28.14 5.26
CA TYR A 304 21.66 28.78 5.45
C TYR A 304 21.83 30.29 5.54
N ASN A 305 21.14 31.03 4.68
CA ASN A 305 21.21 32.50 4.62
C ASN A 305 22.66 33.05 4.57
N GLY A 306 23.53 32.39 3.80
CA GLY A 306 24.95 32.73 3.68
C GLY A 306 25.85 32.24 4.84
N ILE A 307 25.28 31.69 5.91
CA ILE A 307 26.04 31.14 7.04
C ILE A 307 26.34 29.66 6.76
N LYS A 308 27.62 29.32 6.71
CA LYS A 308 28.07 27.94 6.52
C LYS A 308 27.87 27.14 7.81
N GLY A 309 27.20 26.00 7.71
CA GLY A 309 26.97 25.09 8.83
C GLY A 309 28.17 24.21 9.15
N ALA A 310 27.91 23.12 9.87
CA ALA A 310 28.94 22.16 10.26
C ALA A 310 29.60 21.49 9.05
N THR A 311 30.94 21.47 9.04
CA THR A 311 31.75 20.88 7.96
C THR A 311 32.53 19.63 8.39
N SER A 312 32.64 19.38 9.70
CA SER A 312 33.35 18.21 10.21
C SER A 312 32.59 16.94 9.85
N ALA A 313 33.31 15.83 9.58
CA ALA A 313 32.68 14.57 9.18
C ALA A 313 31.71 14.00 10.24
N LYS A 314 31.89 14.38 11.51
CA LYS A 314 31.05 13.92 12.63
C LYS A 314 29.77 14.74 12.80
N GLU A 315 29.80 16.02 12.43
CA GLU A 315 28.71 16.96 12.74
C GLU A 315 27.92 17.36 11.49
N ARG A 316 28.52 17.25 10.29
CA ARG A 316 27.82 17.60 9.06
C ARG A 316 26.58 16.71 8.86
N PRO A 317 25.48 17.25 8.32
CA PRO A 317 24.28 16.50 7.98
C PRO A 317 24.59 15.24 7.18
N SER A 318 23.97 14.12 7.56
CA SER A 318 24.13 12.85 6.85
C SER A 318 22.88 11.99 6.90
N LEU A 319 22.72 11.16 5.86
CA LEU A 319 21.64 10.20 5.69
C LEU A 319 22.22 8.80 5.55
N SER A 320 21.71 7.85 6.32
CA SER A 320 22.04 6.43 6.15
C SER A 320 21.55 5.96 4.77
N PHE A 321 22.42 5.28 4.02
CA PHE A 321 22.12 4.76 2.68
C PHE A 321 23.09 3.62 2.33
N ASP A 322 22.59 2.41 2.12
CA ASP A 322 23.38 1.22 1.80
C ASP A 322 23.48 1.01 0.29
N HIS A 323 24.65 1.28 -0.29
CA HIS A 323 24.90 1.07 -1.71
C HIS A 323 24.62 -0.37 -2.16
N ASN A 324 24.87 -1.38 -1.31
CA ASN A 324 24.61 -2.78 -1.67
C ASN A 324 23.12 -3.04 -1.84
N LEU A 325 22.28 -2.48 -0.96
CA LEU A 325 20.83 -2.60 -1.08
C LEU A 325 20.32 -1.83 -2.30
N PHE A 326 20.85 -0.63 -2.58
CA PHE A 326 20.50 0.14 -3.77
C PHE A 326 20.80 -0.63 -5.06
N TYR A 327 22.04 -1.10 -5.24
CA TYR A 327 22.45 -1.81 -6.45
C TYR A 327 21.83 -3.21 -6.57
N LYS A 328 21.59 -3.91 -5.46
CA LYS A 328 20.90 -5.21 -5.47
C LYS A 328 19.52 -5.14 -6.11
N ARG A 329 18.81 -4.01 -5.97
CA ARG A 329 17.49 -3.79 -6.59
C ARG A 329 17.54 -3.73 -8.12
N LYS A 330 18.70 -3.43 -8.72
CA LYS A 330 18.90 -3.48 -10.17
C LYS A 330 19.00 -4.91 -10.71
N VAL A 331 19.14 -5.91 -9.84
CA VAL A 331 19.38 -7.31 -10.22
C VAL A 331 18.12 -8.15 -10.05
N SER A 332 17.78 -8.94 -11.06
CA SER A 332 16.72 -9.94 -11.03
C SER A 332 17.26 -11.35 -11.02
N LEU A 333 16.62 -12.20 -10.24
CA LEU A 333 16.77 -13.65 -10.34
C LEU A 333 15.79 -14.23 -11.37
N LEU A 334 16.31 -15.05 -12.27
CA LEU A 334 15.57 -15.76 -13.31
C LEU A 334 15.23 -17.18 -12.82
N LYS A 335 14.33 -17.27 -11.84
CA LYS A 335 13.99 -18.54 -11.15
C LYS A 335 13.40 -19.63 -12.05
N GLU A 336 12.81 -19.25 -13.18
CA GLU A 336 12.30 -20.26 -14.13
C GLU A 336 13.44 -20.94 -14.91
N GLU A 337 14.59 -20.26 -15.05
CA GLU A 337 15.76 -20.84 -15.72
C GLU A 337 16.44 -21.91 -14.86
N THR A 338 16.51 -21.72 -13.55
CA THR A 338 17.19 -22.66 -12.62
C THR A 338 16.57 -24.06 -12.66
N LYS A 339 15.27 -24.17 -12.91
CA LYS A 339 14.51 -25.44 -13.00
C LYS A 339 14.98 -26.38 -14.10
N ASN A 340 15.69 -25.86 -15.09
CA ASN A 340 16.17 -26.64 -16.23
C ASN A 340 17.52 -27.33 -15.95
N PHE A 341 18.15 -27.09 -14.78
CA PHE A 341 19.52 -27.52 -14.49
C PHE A 341 19.63 -28.29 -13.17
N TYR A 342 20.54 -29.26 -13.14
CA TYR A 342 20.91 -29.96 -11.91
C TYR A 342 21.91 -29.15 -11.08
N MET A 343 21.69 -29.09 -9.77
CA MET A 343 22.46 -28.20 -8.88
C MET A 343 23.96 -28.52 -8.84
N GLN A 344 24.35 -29.79 -8.79
CA GLN A 344 25.73 -30.17 -8.49
C GLN A 344 26.72 -29.71 -9.57
N GLY A 345 26.40 -29.85 -10.85
CA GLY A 345 27.26 -29.36 -11.92
C GLY A 345 27.22 -27.84 -12.04
N VAL A 346 26.05 -27.22 -11.81
CA VAL A 346 25.95 -25.76 -11.70
C VAL A 346 26.86 -25.25 -10.58
N TYR A 347 26.86 -25.89 -9.42
CA TYR A 347 27.69 -25.50 -8.30
C TYR A 347 29.18 -25.55 -8.67
N LYS A 348 29.62 -26.59 -9.38
CA LYS A 348 30.99 -26.69 -9.90
C LYS A 348 31.32 -25.53 -10.85
N ASN A 349 30.41 -25.23 -11.78
CA ASN A 349 30.61 -24.29 -12.89
C ASN A 349 29.83 -22.96 -12.74
N LEU A 350 29.64 -22.49 -11.51
CA LEU A 350 28.69 -21.42 -11.19
C LEU A 350 28.96 -20.11 -11.94
N ASP A 351 30.24 -19.78 -12.11
CA ASP A 351 30.74 -18.62 -12.86
C ASP A 351 30.11 -18.50 -14.26
N VAL A 352 30.01 -19.63 -14.97
CA VAL A 352 29.44 -19.67 -16.31
C VAL A 352 27.91 -19.57 -16.30
N PHE A 353 27.27 -20.01 -15.22
CA PHE A 353 25.80 -20.04 -15.12
C PHE A 353 25.16 -18.75 -14.55
N ILE A 354 25.92 -17.87 -13.90
CA ILE A 354 25.35 -16.68 -13.22
C ILE A 354 24.48 -15.83 -14.13
N ASN A 355 24.96 -15.51 -15.34
CA ASN A 355 24.21 -14.65 -16.27
C ASN A 355 22.95 -15.34 -16.83
N LYS A 356 22.80 -16.65 -16.63
CA LYS A 356 21.59 -17.40 -16.95
C LYS A 356 20.56 -17.35 -15.84
N PHE A 357 20.99 -17.18 -14.59
CA PHE A 357 20.14 -17.18 -13.41
C PHE A 357 19.93 -15.81 -12.79
N ALA A 358 20.73 -14.82 -13.18
CA ALA A 358 20.62 -13.45 -12.74
C ALA A 358 20.92 -12.48 -13.88
N ARG A 359 20.22 -11.34 -13.90
CA ARG A 359 20.51 -10.25 -14.84
C ARG A 359 20.27 -8.88 -14.22
N VAL A 360 20.99 -7.89 -14.71
CA VAL A 360 20.69 -6.48 -14.47
C VAL A 360 19.44 -6.10 -15.27
N GLN A 361 18.51 -5.36 -14.68
CA GLN A 361 17.23 -4.98 -15.28
C GLN A 361 17.34 -3.75 -16.18
N GLY A 362 16.43 -3.65 -17.16
CA GLY A 362 16.11 -2.39 -17.86
C GLY A 362 17.28 -1.74 -18.59
N ASP A 363 17.27 -0.41 -18.61
CA ASP A 363 18.26 0.43 -19.30
C ASP A 363 19.68 0.26 -18.73
N ASP A 364 19.78 -0.19 -17.47
CA ASP A 364 21.04 -0.47 -16.78
C ASP A 364 21.77 -1.72 -17.34
N SER A 365 21.09 -2.59 -18.10
CA SER A 365 21.65 -3.87 -18.56
C SER A 365 22.91 -3.76 -19.43
N ASN A 366 23.11 -2.62 -20.09
CA ASN A 366 24.30 -2.33 -20.89
C ASN A 366 25.35 -1.50 -20.14
N GLU A 367 25.11 -1.18 -18.87
CA GLU A 367 26.02 -0.38 -18.05
C GLU A 367 26.79 -1.23 -17.04
N TYR A 368 26.20 -2.32 -16.55
CA TYR A 368 26.77 -3.11 -15.45
C TYR A 368 26.95 -4.59 -15.81
N ALA A 369 28.02 -5.18 -15.29
CA ALA A 369 28.29 -6.60 -15.31
C ALA A 369 28.04 -7.21 -13.92
N LEU A 370 27.51 -8.43 -13.92
CA LEU A 370 27.43 -9.29 -12.74
C LEU A 370 28.55 -10.31 -12.78
N MET A 371 29.24 -10.46 -11.67
CA MET A 371 30.35 -11.40 -11.55
C MET A 371 30.21 -12.26 -10.29
N TYR A 372 30.69 -13.48 -10.38
CA TYR A 372 30.85 -14.35 -9.22
C TYR A 372 31.93 -13.79 -8.30
N VAL A 373 31.67 -13.71 -6.99
CA VAL A 373 32.75 -13.51 -6.03
C VAL A 373 33.36 -14.88 -5.70
N GLU A 374 34.61 -15.10 -6.09
CA GLU A 374 35.30 -16.37 -5.87
C GLU A 374 35.26 -16.83 -4.40
N ASN A 375 35.17 -18.14 -4.20
CA ASN A 375 35.14 -18.78 -2.88
C ASN A 375 33.96 -18.37 -1.97
N SER A 376 32.96 -17.65 -2.50
CA SER A 376 31.77 -17.23 -1.73
C SER A 376 30.61 -18.23 -1.77
N LYS A 377 30.73 -19.33 -2.53
CA LYS A 377 29.63 -20.25 -2.79
C LYS A 377 29.50 -21.33 -1.73
N ASN A 378 28.27 -21.69 -1.40
CA ASN A 378 27.92 -22.81 -0.55
C ASN A 378 26.63 -23.47 -1.10
N SER A 379 26.60 -24.80 -1.13
CA SER A 379 25.42 -25.57 -1.50
C SER A 379 24.68 -26.08 -0.26
N ASN A 380 23.36 -26.00 -0.29
CA ASN A 380 22.50 -26.75 0.64
C ASN A 380 21.80 -27.87 -0.13
N VAL A 381 22.25 -29.08 0.17
CA VAL A 381 21.76 -30.34 -0.38
C VAL A 381 20.26 -30.50 -0.06
N TYR A 382 19.83 -30.31 1.18
CA TYR A 382 18.42 -30.49 1.58
C TYR A 382 17.43 -29.55 0.88
N SER A 383 17.82 -28.29 0.66
CA SER A 383 16.98 -27.31 -0.04
C SER A 383 17.26 -27.24 -1.54
N ASN A 384 18.15 -28.09 -2.07
CA ASN A 384 18.62 -28.08 -3.46
C ASN A 384 18.89 -26.63 -3.95
N SER A 385 19.76 -25.92 -3.23
CA SER A 385 20.03 -24.49 -3.44
C SER A 385 21.50 -24.14 -3.36
N ILE A 386 21.90 -23.09 -4.07
CA ILE A 386 23.25 -22.52 -4.04
C ILE A 386 23.18 -21.10 -3.50
N ARG A 387 23.88 -20.84 -2.40
CA ARG A 387 24.14 -19.48 -1.92
C ARG A 387 25.49 -19.01 -2.46
N CYS A 388 25.58 -17.78 -2.92
CA CYS A 388 26.85 -17.14 -3.25
C CYS A 388 26.76 -15.62 -3.13
N LYS A 389 27.91 -14.96 -3.15
CA LYS A 389 27.99 -13.52 -3.37
C LYS A 389 28.20 -13.23 -4.85
N LEU A 390 27.51 -12.20 -5.34
CA LEU A 390 27.74 -11.61 -6.64
C LEU A 390 28.24 -10.18 -6.44
N SER A 391 29.16 -9.75 -7.30
CA SER A 391 29.60 -8.37 -7.39
C SER A 391 28.99 -7.70 -8.62
N LEU A 392 28.73 -6.40 -8.50
CA LEU A 392 28.28 -5.53 -9.59
C LEU A 392 29.37 -4.50 -9.89
N ALA A 393 29.77 -4.40 -11.15
CA ALA A 393 30.74 -3.40 -11.62
C ALA A 393 30.26 -2.76 -12.93
N PRO A 394 30.72 -1.54 -13.27
CA PRO A 394 30.49 -0.99 -14.60
C PRO A 394 31.16 -1.86 -15.67
N ILE A 395 30.52 -2.08 -16.81
CA ILE A 395 31.09 -2.86 -17.92
C ILE A 395 32.41 -2.24 -18.43
N LYS A 396 32.50 -0.91 -18.42
CA LYS A 396 33.67 -0.16 -18.90
C LYS A 396 34.84 -0.13 -17.91
N ASP A 397 34.60 -0.54 -16.66
CA ASP A 397 35.55 -0.41 -15.55
C ASP A 397 35.30 -1.56 -14.54
N GLY A 398 35.53 -2.79 -15.01
CA GLY A 398 35.16 -4.00 -14.27
C GLY A 398 35.87 -4.18 -12.92
N ASP A 399 37.01 -3.51 -12.72
CA ASP A 399 37.76 -3.55 -11.46
C ASP A 399 37.11 -2.67 -10.37
N ASN A 400 36.25 -1.74 -10.76
CA ASN A 400 35.53 -0.85 -9.86
C ASN A 400 34.24 -1.50 -9.35
N ILE A 401 34.38 -2.35 -8.34
CA ILE A 401 33.25 -3.00 -7.68
C ILE A 401 32.39 -1.96 -6.97
N LEU A 402 31.14 -1.82 -7.42
CA LEU A 402 30.18 -0.86 -6.86
C LEU A 402 29.41 -1.44 -5.67
N ALA A 403 29.18 -2.74 -5.69
CA ALA A 403 28.40 -3.45 -4.67
C ALA A 403 28.68 -4.95 -4.70
N GLU A 404 28.51 -5.57 -3.54
CA GLU A 404 28.44 -7.02 -3.37
C GLU A 404 27.18 -7.41 -2.61
N PHE A 405 26.55 -8.50 -3.03
CA PHE A 405 25.31 -8.95 -2.42
C PHE A 405 25.19 -10.46 -2.38
N ASP A 406 24.61 -10.98 -1.30
CA ASP A 406 24.25 -12.39 -1.17
C ASP A 406 23.00 -12.72 -2.00
N PHE A 407 23.11 -13.80 -2.77
CA PHE A 407 22.02 -14.43 -3.50
C PHE A 407 21.88 -15.91 -3.14
N ILE A 408 20.65 -16.40 -3.28
CA ILE A 408 20.33 -17.82 -3.18
C ILE A 408 19.62 -18.20 -4.48
N PHE A 409 20.26 -19.08 -5.25
CA PHE A 409 19.66 -19.75 -6.39
C PHE A 409 18.97 -21.01 -5.88
N GLU A 410 17.69 -21.14 -6.20
CA GLU A 410 16.81 -22.22 -5.73
C GLU A 410 16.00 -22.77 -6.89
N GLY A 411 15.30 -23.87 -6.64
CA GLY A 411 14.40 -24.48 -7.62
C GLY A 411 15.15 -25.22 -8.71
N PHE A 412 16.37 -25.70 -8.45
CA PHE A 412 17.08 -26.60 -9.35
C PHE A 412 16.29 -27.90 -9.55
N LYS A 413 16.57 -28.56 -10.67
CA LYS A 413 15.99 -29.84 -11.00
C LYS A 413 16.37 -30.91 -9.97
N PRO A 414 15.42 -31.68 -9.41
CA PRO A 414 15.73 -32.76 -8.48
C PRO A 414 16.27 -33.98 -9.24
N LEU A 415 17.18 -34.74 -8.61
CA LEU A 415 17.75 -35.94 -9.24
C LEU A 415 16.71 -37.04 -9.52
N SER A 416 15.53 -36.99 -8.90
CA SER A 416 14.40 -37.88 -9.23
C SER A 416 13.97 -37.79 -10.69
N ASP A 417 14.16 -36.63 -11.34
CA ASP A 417 13.79 -36.43 -12.74
C ASP A 417 14.65 -37.26 -13.69
N LEU A 418 15.79 -37.79 -13.23
CA LEU A 418 16.60 -38.74 -14.00
C LEU A 418 15.82 -39.98 -14.40
N LYS A 419 14.71 -40.30 -13.74
CA LYS A 419 13.82 -41.41 -14.12
C LYS A 419 13.41 -41.38 -15.59
N GLU A 420 13.17 -40.20 -16.13
CA GLU A 420 12.72 -40.02 -17.52
C GLU A 420 13.85 -39.60 -18.47
N GLU A 421 15.04 -39.30 -17.92
CA GLU A 421 16.14 -38.72 -18.70
C GLU A 421 17.35 -39.63 -18.82
N TRP A 422 17.66 -40.41 -17.80
CA TRP A 422 18.85 -41.25 -17.78
C TRP A 422 18.65 -42.52 -18.60
N GLY A 423 19.65 -42.84 -19.42
CA GLY A 423 19.63 -44.05 -20.23
C GLY A 423 21.00 -44.69 -20.40
N LEU A 424 20.95 -45.98 -20.74
CA LEU A 424 22.10 -46.81 -21.07
C LEU A 424 21.98 -47.34 -22.50
N ALA A 425 23.12 -47.53 -23.15
CA ALA A 425 23.23 -48.18 -24.43
C ALA A 425 24.46 -49.10 -24.49
N THR A 426 24.42 -50.07 -25.40
CA THR A 426 25.55 -50.96 -25.64
C THR A 426 26.70 -50.19 -26.30
N SER A 427 27.93 -50.44 -25.83
CA SER A 427 29.15 -50.09 -26.55
C SER A 427 29.78 -51.35 -27.16
N ALA A 428 30.79 -51.17 -28.02
CA ALA A 428 31.59 -52.28 -28.53
C ALA A 428 32.30 -53.03 -27.39
N ASP A 429 32.97 -52.31 -26.49
CA ASP A 429 33.71 -52.87 -25.36
C ASP A 429 32.80 -53.64 -24.39
N LEU A 430 31.60 -53.10 -24.12
CA LEU A 430 30.61 -53.78 -23.29
C LEU A 430 30.13 -55.07 -23.96
N GLY A 431 29.82 -55.01 -25.26
CA GLY A 431 29.36 -56.18 -26.02
C GLY A 431 30.39 -57.30 -26.06
N GLU A 432 31.67 -56.96 -26.21
CA GLU A 432 32.78 -57.93 -26.15
C GLU A 432 32.98 -58.49 -24.74
N ALA A 433 33.01 -57.63 -23.71
CA ALA A 433 33.21 -58.04 -22.32
C ALA A 433 32.08 -58.98 -21.83
N MET A 434 30.84 -58.64 -22.15
CA MET A 434 29.67 -59.47 -21.83
C MET A 434 29.60 -60.73 -22.70
N GLY A 435 29.94 -60.62 -23.99
CA GLY A 435 29.97 -61.75 -24.92
C GLY A 435 30.91 -62.86 -24.46
N LYS A 436 32.14 -62.52 -24.07
CA LYS A 436 33.14 -63.46 -23.53
C LYS A 436 32.61 -64.28 -22.35
N LYS A 437 31.75 -63.69 -21.50
CA LYS A 437 31.25 -64.32 -20.27
C LYS A 437 29.92 -65.05 -20.46
N PHE A 438 29.00 -64.49 -21.24
CA PHE A 438 27.59 -64.86 -21.20
C PHE A 438 27.02 -65.39 -22.52
N LYS A 439 27.75 -65.31 -23.64
CA LYS A 439 27.28 -65.77 -24.96
C LYS A 439 26.89 -67.25 -25.00
N LYS A 440 27.58 -68.10 -24.21
CA LYS A 440 27.34 -69.55 -24.14
C LYS A 440 26.22 -69.97 -23.17
N LEU A 441 25.59 -69.02 -22.46
CA LEU A 441 24.46 -69.33 -21.59
C LEU A 441 23.23 -69.70 -22.43
N SER A 442 22.38 -70.57 -21.89
CA SER A 442 21.04 -70.82 -22.45
C SER A 442 20.18 -69.56 -22.37
N ASP A 443 19.19 -69.46 -23.25
CA ASP A 443 18.22 -68.38 -23.23
C ASP A 443 17.31 -68.46 -21.99
N GLY A 444 16.78 -67.32 -21.56
CA GLY A 444 15.94 -67.19 -20.37
C GLY A 444 16.48 -66.21 -19.33
N ASN A 445 16.02 -66.36 -18.09
CA ASN A 445 16.49 -65.54 -16.96
C ASN A 445 17.92 -65.96 -16.58
N VAL A 446 18.85 -65.01 -16.67
CA VAL A 446 20.29 -65.22 -16.38
C VAL A 446 20.81 -64.27 -15.29
N LEU A 447 19.91 -63.72 -14.46
CA LEU A 447 20.24 -62.72 -13.44
C LEU A 447 21.35 -63.18 -12.48
N GLU A 448 21.23 -64.38 -11.91
CA GLU A 448 22.22 -64.91 -10.95
C GLU A 448 23.61 -65.08 -11.57
N GLN A 449 23.68 -65.42 -12.86
CA GLN A 449 24.94 -65.57 -13.59
C GLN A 449 25.57 -64.21 -13.86
N VAL A 450 24.76 -63.22 -14.26
CA VAL A 450 25.25 -61.86 -14.54
C VAL A 450 25.67 -61.14 -13.26
N GLN A 451 24.94 -61.32 -12.15
CA GLN A 451 25.28 -60.72 -10.84
C GLN A 451 26.65 -61.14 -10.30
N LYS A 452 27.16 -62.33 -10.69
CA LYS A 452 28.53 -62.77 -10.36
C LYS A 452 29.60 -61.92 -11.03
N TYR A 453 29.27 -61.16 -12.06
CA TYR A 453 30.15 -60.15 -12.64
C TYR A 453 29.78 -58.77 -12.10
N PRO A 454 30.59 -58.18 -11.19
CA PRO A 454 30.21 -56.96 -10.49
C PRO A 454 29.81 -55.83 -11.43
N ILE A 455 28.64 -55.24 -11.17
CA ILE A 455 28.10 -54.15 -11.98
C ILE A 455 29.05 -52.96 -12.05
N SER A 456 29.74 -52.64 -10.95
CA SER A 456 30.75 -51.56 -10.90
C SER A 456 31.89 -51.69 -11.92
N ILE A 457 32.12 -52.89 -12.46
CA ILE A 457 33.13 -53.14 -13.50
C ILE A 457 32.55 -52.91 -14.88
N TRP A 458 31.49 -53.61 -15.25
CA TRP A 458 30.99 -53.59 -16.62
C TRP A 458 30.14 -52.36 -16.94
N ILE A 459 29.51 -51.75 -15.93
CA ILE A 459 28.69 -50.54 -16.14
C ILE A 459 29.53 -49.38 -16.66
N LYS A 460 30.84 -49.37 -16.37
CA LYS A 460 31.80 -48.39 -16.89
C LYS A 460 32.05 -48.49 -18.38
N LEU A 461 31.77 -49.66 -18.97
CA LEU A 461 31.89 -49.89 -20.42
C LEU A 461 30.62 -49.47 -21.16
N ALA A 462 29.49 -49.28 -20.47
CA ALA A 462 28.24 -48.89 -21.11
C ALA A 462 28.30 -47.43 -21.61
N GLN A 463 27.61 -47.15 -22.72
CA GLN A 463 27.32 -45.77 -23.10
C GLN A 463 26.22 -45.25 -22.20
N MET A 464 26.46 -44.10 -21.56
CA MET A 464 25.50 -43.46 -20.68
C MET A 464 25.09 -42.11 -21.25
N TYR A 465 23.83 -41.73 -21.06
CA TYR A 465 23.36 -40.42 -21.51
C TYR A 465 22.24 -39.87 -20.62
N ILE A 466 22.04 -38.55 -20.74
CA ILE A 466 20.84 -37.85 -20.27
C ILE A 466 20.10 -37.31 -21.50
N SER A 467 18.83 -37.68 -21.65
CA SER A 467 17.92 -37.19 -22.68
C SER A 467 17.42 -35.80 -22.31
N ARG A 468 17.59 -34.83 -23.21
CA ARG A 468 17.09 -33.45 -23.07
C ARG A 468 16.63 -32.93 -24.42
N ASP A 469 15.40 -32.42 -24.52
CA ASP A 469 14.87 -31.80 -25.74
C ASP A 469 15.14 -32.60 -27.02
N LYS A 470 14.93 -33.93 -26.97
CA LYS A 470 15.18 -34.89 -28.06
C LYS A 470 16.65 -34.99 -28.49
N LYS A 471 17.58 -34.57 -27.63
CA LYS A 471 19.03 -34.74 -27.77
C LYS A 471 19.57 -35.59 -26.64
N PHE A 472 20.70 -36.24 -26.88
CA PHE A 472 21.41 -37.03 -25.89
C PHE A 472 22.67 -36.31 -25.44
N VAL A 473 22.76 -36.03 -24.14
CA VAL A 473 24.00 -35.60 -23.50
C VAL A 473 24.75 -36.84 -23.07
N MET A 474 25.76 -37.24 -23.85
CA MET A 474 26.60 -38.38 -23.52
C MET A 474 27.41 -38.10 -22.26
N LEU A 475 27.48 -39.09 -21.37
CA LEU A 475 28.25 -39.03 -20.14
C LEU A 475 29.53 -39.85 -20.25
N ALA A 476 30.57 -39.43 -19.54
CA ALA A 476 31.80 -40.17 -19.36
C ALA A 476 32.10 -40.32 -17.87
N TRP A 477 32.82 -41.38 -17.56
CA TRP A 477 33.43 -41.59 -16.27
C TRP A 477 34.67 -40.71 -16.14
N ASP A 478 34.76 -40.00 -15.04
CA ASP A 478 35.92 -39.22 -14.65
C ASP A 478 36.09 -39.27 -13.12
N LYS A 479 37.05 -38.52 -12.60
CA LYS A 479 37.30 -38.32 -11.17
C LYS A 479 36.89 -36.92 -10.75
N ASP A 480 36.31 -36.82 -9.56
CA ASP A 480 36.04 -35.54 -8.91
C ASP A 480 36.14 -35.68 -7.39
N ARG A 481 35.99 -34.58 -6.65
CA ARG A 481 36.09 -34.57 -5.20
C ARG A 481 34.72 -34.48 -4.53
N MET A 482 34.50 -35.36 -3.57
CA MET A 482 33.38 -35.31 -2.63
C MET A 482 33.94 -35.41 -1.21
N ASN A 483 33.62 -34.44 -0.34
CA ASN A 483 34.14 -34.38 1.03
C ASN A 483 35.69 -34.47 1.13
N GLY A 484 36.40 -33.89 0.16
CA GLY A 484 37.86 -33.89 0.08
C GLY A 484 38.49 -35.18 -0.45
N GLN A 485 37.69 -36.22 -0.75
CA GLN A 485 38.15 -37.49 -1.31
C GLN A 485 37.86 -37.58 -2.79
N GLU A 486 38.76 -38.21 -3.54
CA GLU A 486 38.54 -38.50 -4.96
C GLU A 486 37.54 -39.65 -5.12
N VAL A 487 36.48 -39.41 -5.89
CA VAL A 487 35.41 -40.37 -6.18
C VAL A 487 35.21 -40.51 -7.68
N ASP A 488 34.63 -41.63 -8.11
CA ASP A 488 34.14 -41.75 -9.48
C ASP A 488 32.99 -40.77 -9.71
N ALA A 489 32.98 -40.12 -10.87
CA ALA A 489 31.93 -39.19 -11.28
C ALA A 489 31.47 -39.50 -12.70
N LEU A 490 30.17 -39.28 -12.96
CA LEU A 490 29.63 -39.18 -14.31
C LEU A 490 29.46 -37.70 -14.67
N ILE A 491 30.11 -37.31 -15.76
CA ILE A 491 30.13 -35.93 -16.27
C ILE A 491 29.76 -35.91 -17.76
N ALA A 492 29.23 -34.79 -18.25
CA ALA A 492 28.95 -34.62 -19.67
C ALA A 492 30.24 -34.63 -20.52
N GLN A 493 30.29 -35.43 -21.59
CA GLN A 493 31.46 -35.56 -22.48
C GLN A 493 31.77 -34.29 -23.27
N SER A 494 30.73 -33.59 -23.74
CA SER A 494 30.88 -32.33 -24.44
C SER A 494 30.62 -31.19 -23.46
N ALA A 495 31.67 -30.61 -22.91
CA ALA A 495 31.62 -29.48 -21.99
C ALA A 495 31.35 -28.15 -22.71
N ARG A 496 30.27 -28.05 -23.49
CA ARG A 496 29.67 -26.72 -23.72
C ARG A 496 29.05 -26.32 -22.38
N VAL A 497 29.87 -25.69 -21.53
CA VAL A 497 29.60 -25.53 -20.08
C VAL A 497 28.19 -24.97 -19.81
N LEU A 498 27.70 -24.04 -20.64
CA LEU A 498 26.37 -23.44 -20.52
C LEU A 498 25.17 -24.37 -20.81
N GLN A 499 25.35 -25.46 -21.55
CA GLN A 499 24.26 -26.35 -22.01
C GLN A 499 24.22 -27.69 -21.29
N THR A 500 25.39 -28.19 -20.87
CA THR A 500 25.54 -29.56 -20.33
C THR A 500 26.41 -29.61 -19.07
N GLY A 501 27.04 -28.48 -18.69
CA GLY A 501 27.93 -28.40 -17.54
C GLY A 501 27.21 -28.45 -16.18
N ASP A 502 25.88 -28.55 -16.18
CA ASP A 502 25.09 -28.76 -14.98
C ASP A 502 25.03 -30.23 -14.52
N ILE A 503 25.42 -31.17 -15.40
CA ILE A 503 25.40 -32.60 -15.10
C ILE A 503 26.71 -33.00 -14.42
N LEU A 504 26.63 -33.27 -13.12
CA LEU A 504 27.70 -33.87 -12.32
C LEU A 504 27.06 -34.83 -11.31
N LEU A 505 27.37 -36.11 -11.44
CA LEU A 505 26.86 -37.17 -10.58
C LEU A 505 28.05 -37.85 -9.90
N LEU A 506 28.31 -37.46 -8.66
CA LEU A 506 29.38 -37.95 -7.79
C LEU A 506 28.99 -39.27 -7.15
N GLN A 507 29.93 -40.21 -7.12
CA GLN A 507 29.80 -41.54 -6.55
C GLN A 507 28.49 -42.25 -6.96
N PRO A 508 28.23 -42.41 -8.27
CA PRO A 508 26.99 -43.03 -8.74
C PRO A 508 26.97 -44.53 -8.40
N ILE A 509 25.89 -45.00 -7.78
CA ILE A 509 25.68 -46.41 -7.41
C ILE A 509 24.59 -47.03 -8.30
N PHE A 510 24.87 -48.21 -8.84
CA PHE A 510 23.95 -48.94 -9.72
C PHE A 510 23.67 -50.34 -9.19
N GLU A 511 22.47 -50.84 -9.49
CA GLU A 511 22.04 -52.20 -9.14
C GLU A 511 21.41 -52.89 -10.35
N LEU A 512 21.78 -54.15 -10.59
CA LEU A 512 21.16 -54.97 -11.62
C LEU A 512 19.86 -55.59 -11.08
N ARG A 513 18.72 -55.26 -11.69
CA ARG A 513 17.40 -55.75 -11.30
C ARG A 513 17.01 -57.03 -12.03
N THR A 514 17.19 -57.05 -13.35
CA THR A 514 16.87 -58.22 -14.18
C THR A 514 17.91 -58.43 -15.27
N ALA A 515 18.07 -59.68 -15.70
CA ALA A 515 18.85 -60.03 -16.87
C ALA A 515 18.19 -61.18 -17.64
N LYS A 516 17.90 -60.96 -18.91
CA LYS A 516 17.29 -61.96 -19.80
C LYS A 516 18.12 -62.12 -21.06
N LYS A 517 18.47 -63.36 -21.40
CA LYS A 517 19.18 -63.70 -22.63
C LYS A 517 18.23 -64.27 -23.68
N GLU A 518 18.36 -63.78 -24.92
CA GLU A 518 17.65 -64.27 -26.11
C GLU A 518 18.63 -64.27 -27.30
N GLY A 519 19.11 -65.45 -27.71
CA GLY A 519 20.16 -65.59 -28.71
C GLY A 519 21.44 -64.83 -28.32
N ASN A 520 21.85 -63.87 -29.15
CA ASN A 520 23.00 -62.99 -28.90
C ASN A 520 22.64 -61.67 -28.20
N ARG A 521 21.43 -61.54 -27.66
CA ARG A 521 20.95 -60.34 -26.99
C ARG A 521 20.83 -60.60 -25.48
N LEU A 522 21.42 -59.72 -24.69
CA LEU A 522 21.28 -59.71 -23.24
C LEU A 522 20.55 -58.42 -22.84
N THR A 523 19.27 -58.54 -22.48
CA THR A 523 18.46 -57.43 -22.00
C THR A 523 18.64 -57.31 -20.49
N LEU A 524 19.04 -56.12 -20.04
CA LEU A 524 19.35 -55.81 -18.65
C LEU A 524 18.45 -54.67 -18.18
N GLU A 525 17.92 -54.81 -16.97
CA GLU A 525 17.26 -53.73 -16.25
C GLU A 525 18.18 -53.27 -15.12
N VAL A 526 18.57 -52.00 -15.14
CA VAL A 526 19.52 -51.41 -14.19
C VAL A 526 18.84 -50.26 -13.45
N ALA A 527 18.92 -50.29 -12.12
CA ALA A 527 18.49 -49.20 -11.26
C ALA A 527 19.69 -48.30 -10.92
N PHE A 528 19.48 -46.98 -11.02
CA PHE A 528 20.38 -45.98 -10.49
C PHE A 528 19.95 -45.68 -9.05
N ILE A 529 20.78 -46.06 -8.09
CA ILE A 529 20.43 -46.13 -6.66
C ILE A 529 20.77 -44.85 -5.92
N SER A 530 21.90 -44.21 -6.24
CA SER A 530 22.28 -42.96 -5.59
C SER A 530 23.35 -42.21 -6.37
N ALA A 531 23.39 -40.90 -6.19
CA ALA A 531 24.48 -40.01 -6.60
C ALA A 531 24.45 -38.74 -5.75
N ASN A 532 25.59 -38.05 -5.60
CA ASN A 532 25.69 -36.78 -4.85
C ASN A 532 25.17 -36.89 -3.40
N GLU A 533 25.41 -38.01 -2.72
CA GLU A 533 24.89 -38.31 -1.38
C GLU A 533 23.35 -38.45 -1.28
N PHE A 534 22.63 -38.46 -2.41
CA PHE A 534 21.19 -38.68 -2.46
C PHE A 534 20.83 -40.08 -2.93
N GLY A 535 19.92 -40.73 -2.21
CA GLY A 535 19.22 -41.93 -2.68
C GLY A 535 18.21 -41.57 -3.78
N LEU A 536 18.13 -42.43 -4.79
CA LEU A 536 17.22 -42.33 -5.92
C LEU A 536 16.25 -43.52 -5.87
N GLU A 537 14.97 -43.22 -6.01
CA GLU A 537 13.91 -44.23 -6.05
C GLU A 537 13.28 -44.27 -7.44
N GLY A 538 13.13 -45.47 -8.00
CA GLY A 538 12.44 -45.68 -9.27
C GLY A 538 13.16 -45.17 -10.53
N VAL A 539 14.43 -44.74 -10.41
CA VAL A 539 15.28 -44.41 -11.57
C VAL A 539 15.83 -45.71 -12.16
N VAL A 540 15.10 -46.28 -13.12
CA VAL A 540 15.39 -47.59 -13.72
C VAL A 540 15.39 -47.46 -15.23
N THR A 541 16.35 -48.10 -15.89
CA THR A 541 16.42 -48.16 -17.35
C THR A 541 16.62 -49.60 -17.81
N THR A 542 16.01 -49.94 -18.94
CA THR A 542 16.20 -51.23 -19.61
C THR A 542 16.94 -51.01 -20.91
N PHE A 543 18.00 -51.78 -21.14
CA PHE A 543 18.75 -51.73 -22.39
C PHE A 543 19.21 -53.11 -22.82
N THR A 544 19.51 -53.27 -24.11
CA THR A 544 20.00 -54.53 -24.66
C THR A 544 21.47 -54.41 -25.04
N VAL A 545 22.28 -55.34 -24.53
CA VAL A 545 23.66 -55.58 -24.94
C VAL A 545 23.68 -56.60 -26.06
N THR A 546 24.38 -56.30 -27.15
CA THR A 546 24.67 -57.29 -28.20
C THR A 546 25.94 -58.04 -27.84
N LEU A 547 25.85 -59.36 -27.69
CA LEU A 547 26.96 -60.23 -27.31
C LEU A 547 27.82 -60.53 -28.55
N HIS A 548 29.00 -59.91 -28.62
CA HIS A 548 29.93 -60.08 -29.75
C HIS A 548 30.74 -61.37 -29.64
#